data_AF-A0A7K0ZA40-F1
#
_entry.id   AF-A0A7K0ZA40-F1
#
_cell.length_a   1.000
_cell.length_b   1.000
_cell.length_c   1.000
_cell.angle_alpha   90.00
_cell.angle_beta   90.00
_cell.angle_gamma   90.00
#
_symmetry.space_group_name_H-M   'P 1'
#
loop_
_entity.id
_entity.type
_entity.pdbx_description
1 polymer ?
#
loop_
_entity_poly.entity_id
_entity_poly.type
_entity_poly.pdbx_seq_one_letter_code
_entity_poly.pdbx_strand_id
1 'polypeptide(L)'
;MTQKSAGVKFREALAQEHPLQIVGTINANHALLAKRAGYQAIYLSGGGVAAGSLGVPDLGISTLEDVLVDVRRITDVCDLPLLVDADTGFGASAFNIGRTVKSLIKAGAAAMHIEDQVAAKRCGHRPNKEVVSKGEMVDR
;
A
#
# COMPACT_ATOMS: atom_id res chain seq x y z
N MET A 1 -9.68 2.37 -27.38
CA MET A 1 -9.63 1.24 -26.44
C MET A 1 -9.79 1.80 -25.04
N THR A 2 -10.75 1.33 -24.25
CA THR A 2 -10.92 1.73 -22.86
C THR A 2 -9.70 1.27 -22.05
N GLN A 3 -9.05 2.21 -21.37
CA GLN A 3 -7.89 1.91 -20.53
C GLN A 3 -8.35 1.06 -19.34
N LYS A 4 -7.75 -0.13 -19.13
CA LYS A 4 -8.08 -0.98 -17.98
C LYS A 4 -7.69 -0.27 -16.68
N SER A 5 -8.52 -0.39 -15.64
CA SER A 5 -8.21 0.17 -14.32
C SER A 5 -7.06 -0.59 -13.64
N ALA A 6 -6.34 0.08 -12.74
CA ALA A 6 -5.21 -0.50 -12.02
C ALA A 6 -5.60 -1.78 -11.26
N GLY A 7 -6.75 -1.78 -10.58
CA GLY A 7 -7.24 -2.97 -9.86
C GLY A 7 -7.64 -4.14 -10.77
N VAL A 8 -8.06 -3.89 -12.01
CA VAL A 8 -8.27 -4.97 -13.00
C VAL A 8 -6.94 -5.59 -13.39
N LYS A 9 -5.90 -4.78 -13.65
CA LYS A 9 -4.56 -5.28 -13.97
C LYS A 9 -3.98 -6.16 -12.84
N PHE A 10 -4.20 -5.77 -11.58
CA PHE A 10 -3.74 -6.57 -10.44
C PHE A 10 -4.41 -7.96 -10.37
N ARG A 11 -5.73 -8.02 -10.62
CA ARG A 11 -6.46 -9.30 -10.67
C ARG A 11 -6.05 -10.17 -11.86
N GLU A 12 -5.72 -9.57 -12.99
CA GLU A 12 -5.18 -10.28 -14.16
C GLU A 12 -3.80 -10.86 -13.86
N ALA A 13 -2.91 -10.10 -13.20
CA ALA A 13 -1.60 -10.59 -12.78
C ALA A 13 -1.72 -11.80 -11.83
N LEU A 14 -2.63 -11.74 -10.86
CA LEU A 14 -2.92 -12.87 -9.95
C LEU A 14 -3.44 -14.11 -10.70
N ALA A 15 -4.16 -13.94 -11.80
CA ALA A 15 -4.66 -15.05 -12.59
C ALA A 15 -3.58 -15.67 -13.48
N GLN A 16 -2.55 -14.90 -13.85
CA GLN A 16 -1.51 -15.32 -14.78
C GLN A 16 -0.29 -15.94 -14.10
N GLU A 17 0.05 -15.53 -12.88
CA GLU A 17 1.24 -15.97 -12.16
C GLU A 17 0.90 -16.59 -10.79
N HIS A 18 1.41 -17.79 -10.51
CA HIS A 18 1.06 -18.58 -9.31
C HIS A 18 2.29 -19.21 -8.66
N PRO A 19 2.78 -18.69 -7.51
CA PRO A 19 2.33 -17.46 -6.83
C PRO A 19 2.81 -16.21 -7.57
N LEU A 20 1.96 -15.18 -7.63
CA LEU A 20 2.35 -13.86 -8.13
C LEU A 20 3.43 -13.25 -7.22
N GLN A 21 4.61 -12.99 -7.78
CA GLN A 21 5.64 -12.24 -7.08
C GLN A 21 5.31 -10.74 -7.09
N ILE A 22 5.25 -10.14 -5.89
CA ILE A 22 4.99 -8.71 -5.70
C ILE A 22 6.16 -8.11 -4.93
N VAL A 23 6.99 -7.32 -5.59
CA VAL A 23 8.22 -6.76 -4.98
C VAL A 23 8.03 -5.35 -4.46
N GLY A 24 8.65 -5.06 -3.31
CA GLY A 24 8.69 -3.72 -2.74
C GLY A 24 9.51 -2.75 -3.59
N THR A 25 8.95 -1.59 -3.91
CA THR A 25 9.61 -0.54 -4.68
C THR A 25 9.58 0.77 -3.91
N ILE A 26 10.73 1.16 -3.36
CA ILE A 26 10.85 2.32 -2.45
C ILE A 26 10.58 3.67 -3.14
N ASN A 27 10.76 3.74 -4.46
CA ASN A 27 10.51 4.94 -5.25
C ASN A 27 10.24 4.58 -6.72
N ALA A 28 9.88 5.61 -7.51
CA ALA A 28 9.57 5.48 -8.93
C ALA A 28 10.69 4.84 -9.77
N ASN A 29 11.96 5.14 -9.45
CA ASN A 29 13.10 4.54 -10.15
C ASN A 29 13.13 3.01 -9.95
N HIS A 30 12.97 2.55 -8.71
CA HIS A 30 12.92 1.12 -8.39
C HIS A 30 11.70 0.43 -8.99
N ALA A 31 10.57 1.12 -9.12
CA ALA A 31 9.40 0.59 -9.82
C ALA A 31 9.69 0.31 -11.31
N LEU A 32 10.42 1.19 -11.98
CA LEU A 32 10.86 0.97 -13.37
C LEU A 32 11.89 -0.16 -13.47
N LEU A 33 12.78 -0.29 -12.48
CA LEU A 33 13.72 -1.42 -12.42
C LEU A 33 12.98 -2.75 -12.22
N ALA A 34 11.99 -2.80 -11.32
CA ALA A 34 11.15 -3.98 -11.11
C ALA A 34 10.40 -4.37 -12.40
N LYS A 35 9.83 -3.38 -13.10
CA LYS A 35 9.20 -3.62 -14.42
C LYS A 35 10.20 -4.21 -15.42
N ARG A 36 11.40 -3.65 -15.51
CA ARG A 36 12.46 -4.15 -16.42
C ARG A 36 12.97 -5.54 -16.02
N ALA A 37 12.89 -5.89 -14.75
CA ALA A 37 13.23 -7.22 -14.24
C ALA A 37 12.14 -8.26 -14.52
N GLY A 38 10.96 -7.85 -15.02
CA GLY A 38 9.89 -8.75 -15.46
C GLY A 38 8.77 -8.99 -14.45
N TYR A 39 8.73 -8.27 -13.32
CA TYR A 39 7.63 -8.38 -12.36
C TYR A 39 6.31 -7.86 -12.94
N GLN A 40 5.21 -8.51 -12.54
CA GLN A 40 3.86 -8.18 -12.99
C GLN A 40 3.08 -7.31 -12.00
N ALA A 41 3.59 -7.13 -10.79
CA ALA A 41 3.02 -6.28 -9.75
C ALA A 41 4.11 -5.77 -8.80
N ILE A 42 3.84 -4.64 -8.15
CA ILE A 42 4.77 -3.98 -7.24
C ILE A 42 4.07 -3.57 -5.94
N TYR A 43 4.85 -3.30 -4.90
CA TYR A 43 4.37 -3.01 -3.56
C TYR A 43 4.98 -1.72 -3.00
N LEU A 44 4.16 -0.90 -2.36
CA LEU A 44 4.60 0.21 -1.52
C LEU A 44 4.45 -0.17 -0.04
N SER A 45 5.58 -0.40 0.63
CA SER A 45 5.64 -0.75 2.04
C SER A 45 5.45 0.48 2.94
N GLY A 46 4.61 0.40 3.97
CA GLY A 46 4.43 1.48 4.95
C GLY A 46 5.70 1.72 5.74
N GLY A 47 6.35 0.65 6.22
CA GLY A 47 7.68 0.75 6.84
C GLY A 47 8.77 1.25 5.88
N GLY A 48 8.64 0.98 4.57
CA GLY A 48 9.48 1.57 3.54
C GLY A 48 9.30 3.09 3.43
N VAL A 49 8.06 3.58 3.38
CA VAL A 49 7.77 5.03 3.40
C VAL A 49 8.32 5.68 4.67
N ALA A 50 8.06 5.09 5.85
CA ALA A 50 8.56 5.59 7.12
C ALA A 50 10.09 5.67 7.15
N ALA A 51 10.78 4.56 6.90
CA ALA A 51 12.24 4.52 7.06
C ALA A 51 13.00 5.13 5.87
N GLY A 52 12.55 4.88 4.64
CA GLY A 52 13.24 5.28 3.43
C GLY A 52 12.87 6.69 2.95
N SER A 53 11.59 7.04 2.95
CA SER A 53 11.15 8.36 2.47
C SER A 53 11.24 9.43 3.56
N LEU A 54 10.96 9.07 4.82
CA LEU A 54 10.92 10.02 5.94
C LEU A 54 12.09 9.91 6.92
N GLY A 55 12.83 8.80 6.92
CA GLY A 55 13.91 8.57 7.89
C GLY A 55 13.44 8.36 9.33
N VAL A 56 12.21 7.88 9.53
CA VAL A 56 11.59 7.65 10.85
C VAL A 56 11.24 6.17 11.06
N PRO A 57 11.12 5.69 12.30
CA PRO A 57 10.73 4.30 12.54
C PRO A 57 9.25 4.04 12.17
N ASP A 58 8.97 2.79 11.80
CA ASP A 58 7.63 2.30 11.46
C ASP A 58 6.75 2.09 12.72
N LEU A 59 6.30 3.21 13.30
CA LEU A 59 5.54 3.29 14.55
C LEU A 59 4.28 4.17 14.40
N GLY A 60 3.66 4.17 13.21
CA GLY A 60 2.47 4.97 12.92
C GLY A 60 2.72 6.48 12.85
N ILE A 61 3.96 6.90 12.54
CA ILE A 61 4.36 8.30 12.41
C ILE A 61 4.00 8.84 11.02
N SER A 62 4.17 8.01 9.98
CA SER A 62 3.82 8.37 8.60
C SER A 62 2.34 8.67 8.47
N THR A 63 2.03 9.69 7.67
CA THR A 63 0.64 10.09 7.38
C THR A 63 0.17 9.55 6.05
N LEU A 64 -1.14 9.63 5.81
CA LEU A 64 -1.72 9.31 4.51
C LEU A 64 -1.07 10.12 3.37
N GLU A 65 -0.75 11.40 3.59
CA GLU A 65 -0.20 12.24 2.52
C GLU A 65 1.21 11.79 2.11
N ASP A 66 2.04 11.34 3.06
CA ASP A 66 3.37 10.80 2.78
C ASP A 66 3.27 9.59 1.84
N VAL A 67 2.33 8.68 2.13
CA VAL A 67 2.05 7.52 1.26
C VAL A 67 1.52 7.96 -0.09
N LEU A 68 0.57 8.90 -0.15
CA LEU A 68 -0.02 9.38 -1.41
C LEU A 68 1.00 10.07 -2.32
N VAL A 69 1.98 10.78 -1.77
CA VAL A 69 3.08 11.36 -2.54
C VAL A 69 3.87 10.26 -3.24
N ASP A 70 4.23 9.19 -2.54
CA ASP A 70 5.01 8.10 -3.14
C ASP A 70 4.19 7.23 -4.10
N VAL A 71 2.90 7.01 -3.82
CA VAL A 71 1.97 6.37 -4.77
C VAL A 71 1.97 7.14 -6.09
N ARG A 72 1.68 8.46 -6.06
CA ARG A 72 1.64 9.29 -7.28
C ARG A 72 2.96 9.26 -8.04
N ARG A 73 4.08 9.46 -7.35
CA ARG A 73 5.43 9.38 -7.95
C ARG A 73 5.65 8.07 -8.70
N ILE A 74 5.22 6.95 -8.14
CA ILE A 74 5.39 5.62 -8.75
C ILE A 74 4.42 5.45 -9.93
N THR A 75 3.13 5.67 -9.72
CA THR A 75 2.08 5.33 -10.69
C THR A 75 2.00 6.30 -11.87
N ASP A 76 2.52 7.52 -11.72
CA ASP A 76 2.60 8.50 -12.82
C ASP A 76 3.57 8.06 -13.92
N VAL A 77 4.53 7.18 -13.61
CA VAL A 77 5.57 6.73 -14.55
C VAL A 77 5.67 5.22 -14.74
N CYS A 78 5.17 4.42 -13.79
CA CYS A 78 5.14 2.96 -13.87
C CYS A 78 3.69 2.47 -13.98
N ASP A 79 3.41 1.67 -15.01
CA ASP A 79 2.08 1.16 -15.37
C ASP A 79 1.74 -0.21 -14.76
N LEU A 80 2.66 -0.78 -13.96
CA LEU A 80 2.41 -1.98 -13.17
C LEU A 80 1.42 -1.68 -12.04
N PRO A 81 0.53 -2.64 -11.70
CA PRO A 81 -0.38 -2.47 -10.57
C PRO A 81 0.38 -2.42 -9.24
N LEU A 82 0.14 -1.35 -8.48
CA LEU A 82 0.74 -1.09 -7.17
C LEU A 82 -0.20 -1.52 -6.04
N LEU A 83 0.25 -2.47 -5.21
CA LEU A 83 -0.34 -2.79 -3.91
C LEU A 83 0.24 -1.84 -2.85
N VAL A 84 -0.61 -1.26 -2.00
CA VAL A 84 -0.20 -0.27 -0.99
C VAL A 84 -0.51 -0.75 0.42
N ASP A 85 0.45 -0.58 1.31
CA ASP A 85 0.26 -0.66 2.75
C ASP A 85 -0.51 0.56 3.26
N ALA A 86 -1.70 0.36 3.83
CA ALA A 86 -2.51 1.44 4.36
C ALA A 86 -2.62 1.42 5.89
N ASP A 87 -1.74 0.68 6.58
CA ASP A 87 -1.76 0.53 8.04
C ASP A 87 -3.18 0.21 8.56
N THR A 88 -3.65 0.92 9.58
CA THR A 88 -5.02 0.80 10.11
C THR A 88 -6.00 1.76 9.40
N GLY A 89 -5.63 2.35 8.26
CA GLY A 89 -6.46 3.26 7.47
C GLY A 89 -6.31 4.76 7.76
N PHE A 90 -5.24 5.18 8.45
CA PHE A 90 -4.86 6.58 8.72
C PHE A 90 -5.94 7.43 9.44
N GLY A 91 -6.59 6.85 10.45
CA GLY A 91 -7.42 7.57 11.41
C GLY A 91 -8.30 6.63 12.23
N ALA A 92 -9.02 7.16 13.21
CA ALA A 92 -9.74 6.37 14.19
C ALA A 92 -11.19 6.01 13.80
N SER A 93 -11.68 6.49 12.65
CA SER A 93 -13.08 6.31 12.25
C SER A 93 -13.21 5.79 10.81
N ALA A 94 -14.37 5.19 10.52
CA ALA A 94 -14.74 4.77 9.17
C ALA A 94 -14.69 5.92 8.13
N PHE A 95 -14.86 7.18 8.56
CA PHE A 95 -14.70 8.33 7.67
C PHE A 95 -13.25 8.51 7.21
N ASN A 96 -12.29 8.24 8.09
CA ASN A 96 -10.87 8.29 7.75
C ASN A 96 -10.52 7.18 6.77
N ILE A 97 -10.96 5.95 7.04
CA ILE A 97 -10.76 4.80 6.14
C ILE A 97 -11.39 5.07 4.77
N GLY A 98 -12.63 5.56 4.73
CA GLY A 98 -13.29 5.92 3.49
C GLY A 98 -12.56 7.01 2.70
N ARG A 99 -11.94 7.99 3.38
CA ARG A 99 -11.07 8.98 2.74
C ARG A 99 -9.79 8.34 2.20
N THR A 100 -9.14 7.47 2.97
CA THR A 100 -7.93 6.73 2.59
C THR A 100 -8.15 5.93 1.32
N VAL A 101 -9.20 5.10 1.27
CA VAL A 101 -9.55 4.28 0.10
C VAL A 101 -9.75 5.14 -1.15
N LYS A 102 -10.58 6.18 -1.06
CA LYS A 102 -10.85 7.08 -2.20
C LYS A 102 -9.60 7.81 -2.66
N SER A 103 -8.73 8.20 -1.73
CA SER A 103 -7.50 8.93 -2.05
C SER A 103 -6.47 8.03 -2.73
N LEU A 104 -6.29 6.80 -2.25
CA LEU A 104 -5.40 5.80 -2.87
C LEU A 104 -5.86 5.41 -4.28
N ILE A 105 -7.17 5.20 -4.47
CA ILE A 105 -7.75 4.95 -5.81
C ILE A 105 -7.45 6.13 -6.73
N LYS A 106 -7.70 7.37 -6.27
CA LYS A 106 -7.44 8.58 -7.07
C LYS A 106 -5.96 8.77 -7.38
N ALA A 107 -5.07 8.39 -6.47
CA ALA A 107 -3.63 8.47 -6.65
C ALA A 107 -3.08 7.42 -7.62
N GLY A 108 -3.84 6.37 -7.96
CA GLY A 108 -3.44 5.36 -8.94
C GLY A 108 -3.12 3.97 -8.38
N ALA A 109 -3.30 3.75 -7.07
CA ALA A 109 -3.09 2.44 -6.46
C ALA A 109 -4.04 1.39 -7.06
N ALA A 110 -3.53 0.15 -7.21
CA ALA A 110 -4.28 -0.97 -7.77
C ALA A 110 -5.00 -1.78 -6.69
N ALA A 111 -4.35 -1.91 -5.53
CA ALA A 111 -4.83 -2.63 -4.37
C ALA A 111 -4.29 -1.97 -3.11
N MET A 112 -4.91 -2.27 -1.98
CA MET A 112 -4.39 -1.91 -0.66
C MET A 112 -4.69 -3.02 0.33
N HIS A 113 -3.94 -3.06 1.42
CA HIS A 113 -4.28 -3.85 2.59
C HIS A 113 -4.39 -2.94 3.83
N ILE A 114 -5.24 -3.35 4.76
CA ILE A 114 -5.40 -2.74 6.09
C ILE A 114 -5.21 -3.81 7.15
N GLU A 115 -4.77 -3.43 8.34
CA GLU A 115 -4.49 -4.33 9.45
C GLU A 115 -5.35 -4.07 10.70
N ASP A 116 -5.44 -5.10 11.55
CA ASP A 116 -6.23 -5.16 12.78
C ASP A 116 -5.47 -4.68 14.01
N GLN A 117 -4.33 -4.01 13.84
CA GLN A 117 -3.62 -3.41 14.98
C GLN A 117 -4.42 -2.26 15.60
N VAL A 118 -4.17 -2.00 16.88
CA VAL A 118 -4.57 -0.74 17.53
C VAL A 118 -3.88 0.46 16.85
N ALA A 119 -4.45 1.66 16.95
CA ALA A 119 -4.01 2.83 16.17
C ALA A 119 -2.52 3.18 16.34
N ALA A 120 -1.93 2.96 17.52
CA ALA A 120 -0.48 3.04 17.74
C ALA A 120 0.20 1.75 17.27
N LYS A 121 0.06 1.44 15.98
CA LYS A 121 0.54 0.20 15.38
C LYS A 121 2.06 0.08 15.47
N ARG A 122 2.54 -1.16 15.41
CA ARG A 122 3.97 -1.46 15.34
C ARG A 122 4.27 -2.25 14.08
N CYS A 123 5.51 -2.19 13.63
CA CYS A 123 5.99 -3.09 12.58
C CYS A 123 5.65 -4.55 12.93
N GLY A 124 5.08 -5.29 11.96
CA GLY A 124 4.64 -6.68 12.11
C GLY A 124 5.72 -7.67 12.60
N HIS A 125 7.00 -7.30 12.50
CA HIS A 125 8.13 -8.11 12.97
C HIS A 125 8.58 -7.81 14.41
N ARG A 126 7.93 -6.85 15.10
CA ARG A 126 8.25 -6.48 16.49
C ARG A 126 7.35 -7.22 17.48
N PRO A 127 7.84 -7.54 18.70
CA PRO A 127 7.02 -8.12 19.76
C PRO A 127 6.05 -7.09 20.37
N ASN A 128 5.09 -7.59 21.16
CA ASN A 128 4.11 -6.79 21.90
C ASN A 128 3.25 -5.90 20.99
N LYS A 129 2.66 -6.52 19.95
CA LYS A 129 1.62 -5.92 19.12
C LYS A 129 0.27 -6.18 19.78
N GLU A 130 -0.62 -5.22 19.67
CA GLU A 130 -1.99 -5.32 20.15
C GLU A 130 -2.91 -5.25 18.93
N VAL A 131 -3.90 -6.14 18.91
CA VAL A 131 -4.92 -6.18 17.87
C VAL A 131 -6.27 -5.85 18.46
N VAL A 132 -7.12 -5.29 17.63
CA VAL A 132 -8.49 -4.97 18.00
C VAL A 132 -9.37 -6.21 17.98
N SER A 133 -10.60 -6.07 18.46
CA SER A 133 -11.56 -7.17 18.39
C SER A 133 -11.86 -7.52 16.94
N LYS A 134 -12.26 -8.78 16.69
CA LYS A 134 -12.73 -9.21 15.36
C LYS A 134 -13.87 -8.32 14.84
N GLY A 135 -14.80 -7.92 15.71
CA GLY A 135 -15.92 -7.06 15.35
C GLY A 135 -15.44 -5.70 14.87
N GLU A 136 -14.50 -5.09 15.58
CA GLU A 136 -13.94 -3.79 15.19
C GLU A 136 -13.21 -3.88 13.84
N MET A 137 -12.43 -4.94 13.57
CA MET A 137 -11.80 -5.09 12.26
C MET A 137 -12.81 -5.32 11.14
N VAL A 138 -13.96 -5.95 11.42
CA VAL A 138 -15.06 -6.08 10.45
C VAL A 138 -15.74 -4.74 10.16
N ASP A 139 -15.76 -3.82 11.14
CA ASP A 139 -16.30 -2.46 10.96
C ASP A 139 -15.37 -1.56 10.13
N ARG A 140 -14.06 -1.86 10.09
CA ARG A 140 -13.05 -1.14 9.30
C ARG A 140 -13.17 -1.44 7.80
#